data_AF-A0A9W9Q4A9-F1
#
_entry.id   AF-A0A9W9Q4A9-F1
#
_cell.length_a   1.000
_cell.length_b   1.000
_cell.length_c   1.000
_cell.angle_alpha   90.00
_cell.angle_beta   90.00
_cell.angle_gamma   90.00
#
_symmetry.space_group_name_H-M   'P 1'
#
loop_
_entity.id
_entity.type
_entity.pdbx_description
1 polymer ?
#
loop_
_entity_poly.entity_id
_entity_poly.type
_entity_poly.pdbx_seq_one_letter_code
_entity_poly.pdbx_strand_id
1 'polypeptide(L)'
;MDVRNESRWGIGAEILLRRGQRAPSNSVPGSTTSPSFSSAGFAQAKEYYERLILNHPFMKSSPHAISSLHFYPAMFGLWVYVTQENSNQAREDITTRLDEDSDEFSDDGSDYDPERQRRQRGRKAIAAVRAEELQQARQISIRMDQSLASPPFSDSAELLELRGMISLWIGDLLVSSIPLPLEVDDEYDNDNDNMLLDEAPGSLEARRAIRLANDKKSLEVRKSADFFEKAQKTRKESRSQFGRRPSSGLFLDWCPGEDFVLFNLIPNYKYTSLGKLHLGRSKT
;
A
#
# COMPACT_ATOMS: atom_id res chain seq x y z
N MET A 1 21.82 27.31 5.12
CA MET A 1 20.92 26.85 4.05
C MET A 1 19.68 26.27 4.71
N ASP A 2 18.47 26.71 4.33
CA ASP A 2 17.21 26.18 4.87
C ASP A 2 16.83 24.90 4.10
N VAL A 3 16.59 23.80 4.83
CA VAL A 3 16.27 22.47 4.28
C VAL A 3 14.85 22.42 3.71
N ARG A 4 14.00 23.37 4.10
CA ARG A 4 12.61 23.47 3.66
C ARG A 4 12.48 23.97 2.22
N ASN A 5 13.45 24.73 1.71
CA ASN A 5 13.35 25.29 0.37
C ASN A 5 13.59 24.23 -0.71
N GLU A 6 12.93 24.40 -1.87
CA GLU A 6 13.18 23.62 -3.11
C GLU A 6 13.11 22.10 -2.93
N SER A 7 12.22 21.60 -2.06
CA SER A 7 12.07 20.15 -1.82
C SER A 7 13.36 19.43 -1.39
N ARG A 8 14.37 20.18 -0.91
CA ARG A 8 15.68 19.65 -0.47
C ARG A 8 15.54 18.65 0.66
N TRP A 9 14.49 18.78 1.45
CA TRP A 9 14.15 17.82 2.49
C TRP A 9 13.88 16.42 1.91
N GLY A 10 13.18 16.31 0.79
CA GLY A 10 12.91 15.01 0.11
C GLY A 10 14.18 14.41 -0.49
N ILE A 11 15.01 15.25 -1.13
CA ILE A 11 16.31 14.85 -1.68
C ILE A 11 17.23 14.32 -0.57
N GLY A 12 17.23 14.95 0.60
CA GLY A 12 18.01 14.50 1.75
C GLY A 12 17.63 13.08 2.19
N ALA A 13 16.32 12.78 2.23
CA ALA A 13 15.84 11.44 2.55
C ALA A 13 16.21 10.42 1.47
N GLU A 14 16.12 10.79 0.19
CA GLU A 14 16.52 9.92 -0.92
C GLU A 14 18.02 9.58 -0.88
N ILE A 15 18.89 10.56 -0.60
CA ILE A 15 20.33 10.34 -0.45
C ILE A 15 20.60 9.32 0.65
N LEU A 16 19.89 9.40 1.78
CA LEU A 16 20.03 8.45 2.89
C LEU A 16 19.55 7.04 2.48
N LEU A 17 18.42 6.95 1.79
CA LEU A 17 17.87 5.69 1.30
C LEU A 17 18.86 4.95 0.38
N ARG A 18 19.58 5.70 -0.46
CA ARG A 18 20.55 5.19 -1.44
C ARG A 18 21.98 5.07 -0.91
N ARG A 19 22.29 5.58 0.29
CA ARG A 19 23.68 5.72 0.79
C ARG A 19 24.45 4.39 0.90
N GLY A 20 23.75 3.27 1.11
CA GLY A 20 24.33 1.92 1.15
C GLY A 20 24.64 1.29 -0.21
N GLN A 21 24.22 1.91 -1.32
CA GLN A 21 24.37 1.37 -2.68
C GLN A 21 25.59 1.91 -3.44
N ARG A 22 26.34 2.84 -2.82
CA ARG A 22 27.52 3.48 -3.42
C ARG A 22 28.80 2.69 -3.11
N ALA A 23 28.88 1.46 -3.59
CA ALA A 23 30.15 0.74 -3.74
C ALA A 23 30.29 0.29 -5.21
N PRO A 24 31.24 0.82 -5.99
CA PRO A 24 31.45 0.39 -7.36
C PRO A 24 32.41 -0.80 -7.37
N SER A 25 31.93 -1.97 -7.76
CA SER A 25 32.81 -3.01 -8.31
C SER A 25 32.14 -3.67 -9.51
N ASN A 26 32.44 -3.16 -10.70
CA ASN A 26 32.35 -3.83 -11.99
C ASN A 26 31.01 -4.52 -12.34
N SER A 27 29.88 -3.81 -12.29
CA SER A 27 28.63 -4.29 -12.89
C SER A 27 28.58 -3.95 -14.38
N VAL A 28 28.51 -5.00 -15.19
CA VAL A 28 28.38 -5.04 -16.65
C VAL A 28 27.28 -4.08 -17.16
N PRO A 29 27.49 -3.31 -18.25
CA PRO A 29 26.46 -2.46 -18.83
C PRO A 29 25.39 -3.33 -19.49
N GLY A 30 24.22 -3.43 -18.87
CA GLY A 30 23.09 -4.21 -19.40
C GLY A 30 22.12 -4.75 -18.34
N SER A 31 22.50 -4.77 -17.07
CA SER A 31 21.59 -5.11 -15.97
C SER A 31 20.78 -3.88 -15.55
N THR A 32 19.55 -3.76 -16.03
CA THR A 32 18.54 -2.91 -15.40
C THR A 32 18.11 -3.55 -14.07
N THR A 33 19.00 -3.62 -13.10
CA THR A 33 18.64 -3.99 -11.72
C THR A 33 18.26 -2.73 -10.97
N SER A 34 16.96 -2.66 -10.72
CA SER A 34 16.25 -1.70 -9.88
C SER A 34 17.02 -1.41 -8.58
N PRO A 35 16.98 -0.17 -8.06
CA PRO A 35 17.79 0.21 -6.93
C PRO A 35 17.25 -0.45 -5.66
N SER A 36 17.82 -1.59 -5.27
CA SER A 36 17.60 -2.17 -3.95
C SER A 36 18.05 -1.14 -2.91
N PHE A 37 17.14 -0.60 -2.10
CA PHE A 37 17.56 0.26 -0.98
C PHE A 37 17.99 -0.64 0.19
N SER A 38 18.92 -0.16 1.01
CA SER A 38 19.34 -0.90 2.20
C SER A 38 18.36 -0.66 3.36
N SER A 39 18.09 -1.69 4.18
CA SER A 39 17.28 -1.55 5.40
C SER A 39 17.85 -0.47 6.33
N ALA A 40 19.18 -0.36 6.42
CA ALA A 40 19.88 0.71 7.14
C ALA A 40 19.60 2.11 6.55
N GLY A 41 19.55 2.23 5.23
CA GLY A 41 19.20 3.49 4.54
C GLY A 41 17.77 3.94 4.80
N PHE A 42 16.82 2.99 4.85
CA PHE A 42 15.45 3.28 5.25
C PHE A 42 15.37 3.78 6.70
N ALA A 43 16.04 3.12 7.64
CA ALA A 43 16.06 3.54 9.04
C ALA A 43 16.61 4.96 9.20
N GLN A 44 17.71 5.29 8.51
CA GLN A 44 18.29 6.64 8.50
C GLN A 44 17.34 7.67 7.88
N ALA A 45 16.68 7.34 6.76
CA ALA A 45 15.72 8.24 6.12
C ALA A 45 14.50 8.51 7.01
N LYS A 46 14.02 7.49 7.74
CA LYS A 46 12.94 7.63 8.72
C LYS A 46 13.34 8.53 9.88
N GLU A 47 14.50 8.30 10.50
CA GLU A 47 15.03 9.13 11.58
C GLU A 47 15.19 10.59 11.13
N TYR A 48 15.65 10.79 9.89
CA TYR A 48 15.78 12.11 9.29
C TYR A 48 14.43 12.84 9.20
N TYR A 49 13.36 12.18 8.76
CA TYR A 49 12.02 12.77 8.78
C TYR A 49 11.52 13.06 10.20
N GLU A 50 11.75 12.15 11.15
CA GLU A 50 11.36 12.35 12.55
C GLU A 50 12.03 13.60 13.15
N ARG A 51 13.31 13.81 12.84
CA ARG A 51 14.03 15.04 13.22
C ARG A 51 13.45 16.29 12.56
N LEU A 52 13.10 16.22 11.27
CA LEU A 52 12.47 17.36 10.57
C LEU A 52 11.11 17.73 11.19
N ILE A 53 10.32 16.73 11.57
CA ILE A 53 9.02 16.90 12.23
C ILE A 53 9.19 17.63 13.57
N LEU A 54 10.20 17.26 14.36
CA LEU A 54 10.48 17.90 15.65
C LEU A 54 11.03 19.32 15.49
N ASN A 55 11.90 19.55 14.51
CA ASN A 55 12.56 20.84 14.30
C ASN A 55 11.64 21.89 13.65
N HIS A 56 10.60 21.45 12.93
CA HIS A 56 9.68 22.32 12.23
C HIS A 56 8.21 22.00 12.55
N PRO A 57 7.76 22.21 13.81
CA PRO A 57 6.37 22.02 14.18
C PRO A 57 5.46 22.96 13.39
N PHE A 58 4.22 22.52 13.17
CA PHE A 58 3.20 23.38 12.58
C PHE A 58 2.92 24.62 13.44
N MET A 59 2.94 25.79 12.79
CA MET A 59 2.60 27.06 13.42
C MET A 59 1.42 27.71 12.70
N LYS A 60 0.36 28.04 13.46
CA LYS A 60 -0.84 28.71 12.93
C LYS A 60 -0.56 30.10 12.34
N SER A 61 0.50 30.77 12.80
CA SER A 61 0.93 32.08 12.31
C SER A 61 1.53 32.05 10.90
N SER A 62 2.00 30.89 10.43
CA SER A 62 2.63 30.71 9.12
C SER A 62 2.12 29.43 8.46
N PRO A 63 0.84 29.41 8.02
CA PRO A 63 0.21 28.19 7.50
C PRO A 63 0.81 27.69 6.18
N HIS A 64 1.46 28.57 5.41
CA HIS A 64 2.11 28.25 4.14
C HIS A 64 3.56 27.79 4.29
N ALA A 65 4.11 27.81 5.51
CA ALA A 65 5.47 27.35 5.73
C ALA A 65 5.52 25.82 5.75
N ILE A 66 6.53 25.25 5.10
CA ILE A 66 6.80 23.82 5.17
C ILE A 66 7.07 23.45 6.64
N SER A 67 6.29 22.49 7.12
CA SER A 67 6.17 22.11 8.52
C SER A 67 5.91 20.62 8.63
N SER A 68 5.76 20.13 9.86
CA SER A 68 5.40 18.74 10.18
C SER A 68 4.23 18.19 9.35
N LEU A 69 3.27 19.04 8.92
CA LEU A 69 2.14 18.61 8.07
C LEU A 69 2.57 18.06 6.70
N HIS A 70 3.70 18.51 6.16
CA HIS A 70 4.23 18.02 4.88
C HIS A 70 5.19 16.84 5.07
N PHE A 71 5.89 16.79 6.19
CA PHE A 71 6.85 15.73 6.47
C PHE A 71 6.18 14.40 6.84
N TYR A 72 5.06 14.42 7.56
CA TYR A 72 4.35 13.18 7.91
C TYR A 72 3.87 12.40 6.69
N PRO A 73 3.11 12.98 5.72
CA PRO A 73 2.70 12.26 4.52
C PRO A 73 3.88 11.67 3.75
N ALA A 74 4.98 12.42 3.62
CA ALA A 74 6.16 11.96 2.92
C ALA A 74 6.86 10.78 3.64
N MET A 75 7.00 10.86 4.97
CA MET A 75 7.59 9.79 5.78
C MET A 75 6.76 8.51 5.71
N PHE A 76 5.44 8.61 5.83
CA PHE A 76 4.55 7.45 5.73
C PHE A 76 4.50 6.90 4.30
N GLY A 77 4.49 7.76 3.28
CA GLY A 77 4.59 7.35 1.88
C GLY A 77 5.88 6.57 1.60
N LEU A 78 7.01 7.03 2.13
CA LEU A 78 8.28 6.28 2.04
C LEU A 78 8.20 4.93 2.75
N TRP A 79 7.56 4.84 3.92
CA TRP A 79 7.43 3.56 4.62
C TRP A 79 6.53 2.58 3.85
N VAL A 80 5.41 3.06 3.28
CA VAL A 80 4.55 2.26 2.40
C VAL A 80 5.35 1.75 1.19
N TYR A 81 6.13 2.64 0.55
CA TYR A 81 6.98 2.27 -0.58
C TYR A 81 7.87 1.08 -0.26
N VAL A 82 8.65 1.22 0.80
CA VAL A 82 9.68 0.27 1.20
C VAL A 82 9.05 -1.08 1.51
N THR A 83 7.90 -1.06 2.19
CA THR A 83 7.14 -2.27 2.53
C THR A 83 6.68 -3.01 1.27
N GLN A 84 6.12 -2.29 0.29
CA GLN A 84 5.62 -2.88 -0.96
C GLN A 84 6.75 -3.37 -1.85
N GLU A 85 7.83 -2.60 -1.97
CA GLU A 85 9.00 -2.98 -2.75
C GLU A 85 9.65 -4.26 -2.20
N ASN A 86 9.81 -4.36 -0.88
CA ASN A 86 10.31 -5.58 -0.24
C ASN A 86 9.39 -6.79 -0.50
N SER A 87 8.06 -6.60 -0.41
CA SER A 87 7.07 -7.64 -0.70
C SER A 87 7.13 -8.08 -2.17
N ASN A 88 7.27 -7.13 -3.10
CA ASN A 88 7.38 -7.42 -4.53
C ASN A 88 8.65 -8.20 -4.84
N GLN A 89 9.81 -7.76 -4.33
CA GLN A 89 11.08 -8.47 -4.52
C GLN A 89 11.05 -9.89 -3.96
N ALA A 90 10.51 -10.08 -2.75
CA ALA A 90 10.36 -11.41 -2.16
C ALA A 90 9.42 -12.32 -2.98
N ARG A 91 8.36 -11.76 -3.56
CA ARG A 91 7.44 -12.51 -4.43
C ARG A 91 8.07 -12.86 -5.77
N GLU A 92 8.83 -11.94 -6.36
CA GLU A 92 9.60 -12.17 -7.59
C GLU A 92 10.64 -13.27 -7.40
N ASP A 93 11.41 -13.25 -6.31
CA ASP A 93 12.37 -14.30 -5.95
C ASP A 93 11.69 -15.67 -5.78
N ILE A 94 10.51 -15.71 -5.14
CA ILE A 94 9.71 -16.95 -5.07
C ILE A 94 9.32 -17.42 -6.48
N THR A 95 8.84 -16.53 -7.35
CA THR A 95 8.45 -16.92 -8.72
C THR A 95 9.64 -17.42 -9.53
N THR A 96 10.79 -16.76 -9.47
CA THR A 96 11.99 -17.16 -10.20
C THR A 96 12.49 -18.54 -9.77
N ARG A 97 12.53 -18.84 -8.46
CA ARG A 97 12.88 -20.20 -7.98
C ARG A 97 11.87 -21.25 -8.45
N LEU A 98 10.59 -20.87 -8.50
CA LEU A 98 9.51 -21.70 -9.06
C LEU A 98 9.48 -21.74 -10.58
N ASP A 99 10.39 -21.10 -11.29
CA ASP A 99 10.61 -21.31 -12.72
C ASP A 99 11.87 -22.18 -12.91
N GLU A 100 12.97 -21.89 -12.21
CA GLU A 100 14.24 -22.64 -12.28
C GLU A 100 14.11 -24.13 -11.95
N ASP A 101 13.37 -24.51 -10.89
CA ASP A 101 13.15 -25.94 -10.55
C ASP A 101 12.32 -26.71 -11.62
N SER A 102 11.86 -26.07 -12.71
CA SER A 102 10.95 -26.65 -13.71
C SER A 102 11.68 -27.43 -14.78
N ASP A 103 12.93 -27.05 -15.04
CA ASP A 103 13.70 -27.51 -16.19
C ASP A 103 14.41 -28.86 -15.94
N GLU A 104 14.21 -29.47 -14.76
CA GLU A 104 15.03 -30.61 -14.29
C GLU A 104 14.30 -31.96 -14.14
N PHE A 105 13.00 -32.09 -14.44
CA PHE A 105 12.26 -33.33 -14.17
C PHE A 105 11.92 -34.19 -15.40
N SER A 106 12.55 -35.36 -15.40
CA SER A 106 12.34 -36.50 -16.31
C SER A 106 11.02 -37.21 -16.03
N ASP A 107 10.36 -37.61 -17.12
CA ASP A 107 9.14 -38.41 -17.22
C ASP A 107 9.30 -39.79 -16.53
N ASP A 108 8.77 -39.92 -15.30
CA ASP A 108 8.57 -41.21 -14.63
C ASP A 108 7.10 -41.31 -14.19
N GLY A 109 6.41 -42.31 -14.76
CA GLY A 109 4.95 -42.43 -14.82
C GLY A 109 4.26 -42.79 -13.50
N SER A 110 4.43 -41.95 -12.48
CA SER A 110 3.68 -42.03 -11.22
C SER A 110 2.45 -41.12 -11.22
N ASP A 111 1.39 -41.52 -10.50
CA ASP A 111 0.15 -40.75 -10.27
C ASP A 111 0.35 -39.53 -9.33
N TYR A 112 1.60 -39.15 -9.07
CA TYR A 112 1.96 -37.95 -8.33
C TYR A 112 2.14 -36.80 -9.31
N ASP A 113 1.38 -35.72 -9.14
CA ASP A 113 1.57 -34.46 -9.86
C ASP A 113 2.55 -33.54 -9.10
N PRO A 114 3.86 -33.53 -9.45
CA PRO A 114 4.84 -32.66 -8.81
C PRO A 114 4.57 -31.17 -9.05
N GLU A 115 3.93 -30.81 -10.16
CA GLU A 115 3.59 -29.42 -10.46
C GLU A 115 2.55 -28.88 -9.49
N ARG A 116 1.51 -29.67 -9.18
CA ARG A 116 0.49 -29.30 -8.19
C ARG A 116 1.11 -28.99 -6.83
N GLN A 117 2.03 -29.83 -6.37
CA GLN A 117 2.71 -29.61 -5.09
C GLN A 117 3.60 -28.37 -5.11
N ARG A 118 4.29 -28.11 -6.23
CA ARG A 118 5.13 -26.92 -6.42
C ARG A 118 4.31 -25.64 -6.42
N ARG A 119 3.21 -25.58 -7.18
CA ARG A 119 2.25 -24.46 -7.20
C ARG A 119 1.69 -24.21 -5.79
N GLN A 120 1.34 -25.26 -5.05
CA GLN A 120 0.85 -25.14 -3.68
C GLN A 120 1.92 -24.56 -2.73
N ARG A 121 3.18 -24.99 -2.86
CA ARG A 121 4.31 -24.43 -2.08
C ARG A 121 4.51 -22.95 -2.41
N GLY A 122 4.47 -22.59 -3.69
CA GLY A 122 4.58 -21.19 -4.13
C GLY A 122 3.48 -20.30 -3.59
N ARG A 123 2.21 -20.72 -3.69
CA ARG A 123 1.06 -19.98 -3.11
C ARG A 123 1.22 -19.77 -1.61
N LYS A 124 1.64 -20.81 -0.87
CA LYS A 124 1.91 -20.71 0.56
C LYS A 124 3.04 -19.73 0.88
N ALA A 125 4.12 -19.75 0.11
CA ALA A 125 5.24 -18.83 0.28
C ALA A 125 4.81 -17.37 0.00
N ILE A 126 4.07 -17.14 -1.10
CA ILE A 126 3.52 -15.81 -1.43
C ILE A 126 2.57 -15.32 -0.33
N ALA A 127 1.67 -16.18 0.16
CA ALA A 127 0.75 -15.84 1.24
C ALA A 127 1.50 -15.46 2.54
N ALA A 128 2.62 -16.13 2.84
CA ALA A 128 3.48 -15.78 3.98
C ALA A 128 4.11 -14.38 3.82
N VAL A 129 4.60 -14.04 2.61
CA VAL A 129 5.12 -12.69 2.32
C VAL A 129 4.02 -11.63 2.48
N ARG A 130 2.80 -11.91 1.98
CA ARG A 130 1.64 -11.02 2.18
C ARG A 130 1.24 -10.88 3.65
N ALA A 131 1.40 -11.92 4.46
CA ALA A 131 1.15 -11.86 5.90
C ALA A 131 2.17 -10.94 6.61
N GLU A 132 3.43 -10.95 6.20
CA GLU A 132 4.44 -10.01 6.69
C GLU A 132 4.13 -8.57 6.26
N GLU A 133 3.78 -8.37 4.99
CA GLU A 133 3.34 -7.06 4.46
C GLU A 133 2.14 -6.52 5.26
N LEU A 134 1.16 -7.37 5.58
CA LEU A 134 0.01 -7.03 6.42
C LEU A 134 0.41 -6.57 7.82
N GLN A 135 1.40 -7.21 8.43
CA GLN A 135 1.91 -6.81 9.74
C GLN A 135 2.55 -5.42 9.68
N GLN A 136 3.35 -5.15 8.64
CA GLN A 136 3.98 -3.84 8.45
C GLN A 136 2.93 -2.75 8.16
N ALA A 137 1.94 -3.02 7.31
CA ALA A 137 0.83 -2.11 7.04
C ALA A 137 0.05 -1.73 8.32
N ARG A 138 -0.17 -2.68 9.24
CA ARG A 138 -0.78 -2.41 10.55
C ARG A 138 0.11 -1.56 11.45
N GLN A 139 1.42 -1.74 11.43
CA GLN A 139 2.33 -0.89 12.21
C GLN A 139 2.30 0.55 11.70
N ILE A 140 2.26 0.73 10.37
CA ILE A 140 2.11 2.04 9.73
C ILE A 140 0.80 2.68 10.19
N SER A 141 -0.33 1.96 10.11
CA SER A 141 -1.64 2.52 10.47
C SER A 141 -1.72 2.93 11.94
N ILE A 142 -1.21 2.12 12.87
CA ILE A 142 -1.12 2.47 14.29
C ILE A 142 -0.29 3.74 14.49
N ARG A 143 0.87 3.83 13.83
CA ARG A 143 1.75 5.00 13.95
C ARG A 143 1.12 6.26 13.37
N MET A 144 0.34 6.14 12.30
CA MET A 144 -0.46 7.23 11.73
C MET A 144 -1.58 7.66 12.67
N ASP A 145 -2.30 6.71 13.27
CA ASP A 145 -3.39 7.01 14.21
C ASP A 145 -2.89 7.80 15.42
N GLN A 146 -1.68 7.48 15.91
CA GLN A 146 -1.00 8.27 16.95
C GLN A 146 -0.73 9.71 16.51
N SER A 147 -0.26 9.92 15.28
CA SER A 147 -0.02 11.27 14.74
C SER A 147 -1.33 12.04 14.49
N LEU A 148 -2.42 11.34 14.14
CA LEU A 148 -3.74 11.92 13.87
C LEU A 148 -4.56 12.20 15.14
N ALA A 149 -4.07 11.82 16.33
CA ALA A 149 -4.82 11.93 17.59
C ALA A 149 -5.03 13.37 18.08
N SER A 150 -4.19 14.33 17.65
CA SER A 150 -4.26 15.72 18.11
C SER A 150 -4.27 16.72 16.96
N PRO A 151 -5.03 17.84 17.07
CA PRO A 151 -4.87 18.98 16.18
C PRO A 151 -3.42 19.48 16.19
N PRO A 152 -2.85 19.94 15.06
CA PRO A 152 -3.48 20.22 13.76
C PRO A 152 -3.59 19.01 12.82
N PHE A 153 -3.03 17.86 13.18
CA PHE A 153 -2.88 16.72 12.28
C PHE A 153 -4.21 16.02 11.99
N SER A 154 -5.11 16.00 12.99
CA SER A 154 -6.43 15.40 12.92
C SER A 154 -7.30 15.87 11.76
N ASP A 155 -7.05 17.08 11.27
CA ASP A 155 -7.89 17.75 10.27
C ASP A 155 -7.21 17.83 8.91
N SER A 156 -5.93 17.46 8.79
CA SER A 156 -5.21 17.54 7.53
C SER A 156 -5.76 16.55 6.50
N ALA A 157 -6.23 17.08 5.35
CA ALA A 157 -6.86 16.27 4.31
C ALA A 157 -5.89 15.21 3.74
N GLU A 158 -4.62 15.57 3.54
CA GLU A 158 -3.60 14.66 2.99
C GLU A 158 -3.33 13.45 3.90
N LEU A 159 -3.21 13.65 5.22
CA LEU A 159 -3.00 12.53 6.14
C LEU A 159 -4.24 11.65 6.29
N LEU A 160 -5.43 12.26 6.26
CA LEU A 160 -6.69 11.52 6.30
C LEU A 160 -6.87 10.68 5.02
N GLU A 161 -6.59 11.23 3.84
CA GLU A 161 -6.62 10.50 2.58
C GLU A 161 -5.61 9.34 2.61
N LEU A 162 -4.37 9.59 3.03
CA LEU A 162 -3.35 8.55 3.16
C LEU A 162 -3.78 7.43 4.11
N ARG A 163 -4.38 7.79 5.26
CA ARG A 163 -4.88 6.82 6.23
C ARG A 163 -6.01 5.95 5.68
N GLY A 164 -6.90 6.54 4.88
CA GLY A 164 -7.97 5.84 4.17
C GLY A 164 -7.42 4.85 3.15
N MET A 165 -6.43 5.26 2.35
CA MET A 165 -5.74 4.38 1.39
C MET A 165 -5.06 3.19 2.09
N ILE A 166 -4.41 3.41 3.23
CA ILE A 166 -3.79 2.33 4.01
C ILE A 166 -4.83 1.36 4.57
N SER A 167 -6.03 1.82 4.96
CA SER A 167 -7.11 0.90 5.33
C SER A 167 -7.52 -0.01 4.16
N LEU A 168 -7.66 0.54 2.94
CA LEU A 168 -7.96 -0.27 1.75
C LEU A 168 -6.86 -1.30 1.48
N TRP A 169 -5.59 -0.89 1.57
CA TRP A 169 -4.44 -1.77 1.41
C TRP A 169 -4.43 -2.91 2.46
N ILE A 170 -4.68 -2.61 3.74
CA ILE A 170 -4.83 -3.63 4.80
C ILE A 170 -5.99 -4.58 4.47
N GLY A 171 -7.12 -4.05 3.97
CA GLY A 171 -8.29 -4.82 3.56
C GLY A 171 -7.97 -5.87 2.49
N ASP A 172 -7.17 -5.52 1.49
CA ASP A 172 -6.74 -6.47 0.46
C ASP A 172 -5.68 -7.45 0.95
N LEU A 173 -4.76 -7.00 1.81
CA LEU A 173 -3.76 -7.86 2.43
C LEU A 173 -4.38 -8.93 3.34
N LEU A 174 -5.50 -8.63 4.00
CA LEU A 174 -6.25 -9.60 4.80
C LEU A 174 -6.75 -10.81 3.99
N VAL A 175 -7.12 -10.58 2.73
CA VAL A 175 -7.61 -11.66 1.85
C VAL A 175 -6.43 -12.36 1.17
N SER A 176 -5.45 -11.61 0.68
CA SER A 176 -4.30 -12.15 -0.06
C SER A 176 -3.25 -12.87 0.79
N SER A 177 -3.30 -12.74 2.12
CA SER A 177 -2.43 -13.49 3.06
C SER A 177 -2.97 -14.87 3.43
N ILE A 178 -4.17 -15.26 2.97
CA ILE A 178 -4.71 -16.60 3.21
C ILE A 178 -4.20 -17.56 2.13
N PRO A 179 -3.47 -18.64 2.49
CA PRO A 179 -3.06 -19.66 1.53
C PRO A 179 -4.26 -20.53 1.14
N LEU A 180 -4.74 -20.38 -0.09
CA LEU A 180 -5.84 -21.19 -0.62
C LEU A 180 -5.32 -22.52 -1.21
N PRO A 181 -5.99 -23.66 -0.94
CA PRO A 181 -5.76 -24.92 -1.64
C PRO A 181 -6.09 -24.79 -3.13
N LEU A 182 -5.34 -25.50 -4.00
CA LEU A 182 -5.57 -25.50 -5.46
C LEU A 182 -6.95 -26.03 -5.88
N GLU A 183 -7.63 -26.81 -5.05
CA GLU A 183 -8.96 -27.38 -5.32
C GLU A 183 -10.08 -26.33 -5.44
N VAL A 184 -9.78 -25.07 -5.10
CA VAL A 184 -10.74 -23.97 -5.12
C VAL A 184 -10.61 -23.11 -6.39
N ASP A 185 -9.53 -23.24 -7.18
CA ASP A 185 -9.32 -22.42 -8.39
C ASP A 185 -10.00 -22.98 -9.65
N ASP A 186 -10.24 -24.30 -9.72
CA ASP A 186 -10.82 -24.95 -10.92
C ASP A 186 -12.37 -24.87 -10.99
N GLU A 187 -13.03 -24.21 -10.03
CA GLU A 187 -14.50 -24.18 -9.90
C GLU A 187 -15.06 -22.75 -9.82
N TYR A 188 -14.57 -21.84 -10.66
CA TYR A 188 -15.16 -20.51 -10.85
C TYR A 188 -15.52 -20.22 -12.31
N ASP A 189 -16.11 -21.20 -13.01
CA ASP A 189 -16.76 -20.94 -14.31
C ASP A 189 -17.98 -21.82 -14.61
N ASN A 190 -18.52 -22.55 -13.63
CA ASN A 190 -19.72 -23.36 -13.82
C ASN A 190 -20.73 -23.16 -12.69
N ASP A 191 -21.80 -22.42 -12.97
CA ASP A 191 -22.93 -22.10 -12.08
C ASP A 191 -23.78 -23.33 -11.68
N ASN A 192 -23.24 -24.56 -11.70
CA ASN A 192 -24.06 -25.76 -11.61
C ASN A 192 -23.31 -27.00 -11.04
N ASP A 193 -22.96 -27.01 -9.74
CA ASP A 193 -23.17 -28.16 -8.82
C ASP A 193 -22.57 -27.92 -7.42
N ASN A 194 -23.23 -27.09 -6.60
CA ASN A 194 -22.74 -26.71 -5.27
C ASN A 194 -23.06 -27.71 -4.15
N MET A 195 -23.04 -29.03 -4.40
CA MET A 195 -23.50 -30.05 -3.44
C MET A 195 -22.59 -31.28 -3.28
N LEU A 196 -21.31 -31.25 -3.71
CA LEU A 196 -20.42 -32.42 -3.58
C LEU A 196 -18.94 -32.10 -3.31
N LEU A 197 -18.64 -31.18 -2.39
CA LEU A 197 -17.25 -30.81 -2.06
C LEU A 197 -16.98 -30.72 -0.54
N ASP A 198 -17.65 -31.58 0.22
CA ASP A 198 -17.61 -31.60 1.70
C ASP A 198 -16.60 -32.61 2.31
N GLU A 199 -15.81 -33.32 1.49
CA GLU A 199 -15.00 -34.47 1.96
C GLU A 199 -13.54 -34.13 2.34
N ALA A 200 -13.01 -32.95 2.00
CA ALA A 200 -11.60 -32.61 2.29
C ALA A 200 -11.47 -31.81 3.61
N PRO A 201 -10.78 -32.33 4.65
CA PRO A 201 -10.74 -31.74 6.00
C PRO A 201 -10.09 -30.33 6.09
N GLY A 202 -9.41 -29.86 5.05
CA GLY A 202 -8.86 -28.49 4.97
C GLY A 202 -9.76 -27.46 4.26
N SER A 203 -10.78 -27.90 3.53
CA SER A 203 -11.66 -27.03 2.72
C SER A 203 -12.57 -26.16 3.59
N LEU A 204 -13.15 -26.74 4.65
CA LEU A 204 -14.04 -26.02 5.56
C LEU A 204 -13.33 -24.92 6.37
N GLU A 205 -12.11 -25.21 6.85
CA GLU A 205 -11.30 -24.24 7.59
C GLU A 205 -10.85 -23.08 6.70
N ALA A 206 -10.39 -23.37 5.49
CA ALA A 206 -10.05 -22.35 4.49
C ALA A 206 -11.26 -21.46 4.17
N ARG A 207 -12.44 -22.05 3.91
CA ARG A 207 -13.69 -21.31 3.68
C ARG A 207 -14.06 -20.40 4.86
N ARG A 208 -13.92 -20.88 6.09
CA ARG A 208 -14.16 -20.06 7.30
C ARG A 208 -13.16 -18.90 7.40
N ALA A 209 -11.88 -19.16 7.13
CA ALA A 209 -10.84 -18.14 7.14
C ALA A 209 -11.11 -17.03 6.12
N ILE A 210 -11.52 -17.38 4.90
CA ILE A 210 -11.88 -16.42 3.84
C ILE A 210 -13.05 -15.54 4.27
N ARG A 211 -14.14 -16.14 4.80
CA ARG A 211 -15.30 -15.37 5.29
C ARG A 211 -14.88 -14.37 6.36
N LEU A 212 -14.10 -14.82 7.34
CA LEU A 212 -13.58 -13.96 8.40
C LEU A 212 -12.68 -12.83 7.85
N ALA A 213 -11.86 -13.11 6.84
CA ALA A 213 -11.04 -12.10 6.18
C ALA A 213 -11.88 -11.09 5.39
N ASN A 214 -12.92 -11.54 4.68
CA ASN A 214 -13.85 -10.66 3.98
C ASN A 214 -14.63 -9.77 4.95
N ASP A 215 -15.07 -10.30 6.09
CA ASP A 215 -15.72 -9.51 7.14
C ASP A 215 -14.77 -8.43 7.66
N LYS A 216 -13.51 -8.78 7.95
CA LYS A 216 -12.48 -7.82 8.37
C LYS A 216 -12.16 -6.78 7.27
N LYS A 217 -12.09 -7.21 6.01
CA LYS A 217 -11.92 -6.31 4.85
C LYS A 217 -13.05 -5.31 4.78
N SER A 218 -14.30 -5.73 5.00
CA SER A 218 -15.46 -4.84 4.98
C SER A 218 -15.37 -3.75 6.07
N LEU A 219 -14.82 -4.09 7.24
CA LEU A 219 -14.56 -3.12 8.32
C LEU A 219 -13.49 -2.10 7.91
N GLU A 220 -12.41 -2.54 7.28
CA GLU A 220 -11.38 -1.63 6.77
C GLU A 220 -11.89 -0.74 5.63
N VAL A 221 -12.74 -1.26 4.75
CA VAL A 221 -13.41 -0.47 3.71
C VAL A 221 -14.28 0.61 4.34
N ARG A 222 -15.08 0.27 5.36
CA ARG A 222 -15.88 1.28 6.09
C ARG A 222 -15.00 2.35 6.74
N LYS A 223 -13.93 1.95 7.43
CA LYS A 223 -12.97 2.92 8.00
C LYS A 223 -12.39 3.84 6.94
N SER A 224 -12.04 3.30 5.77
CA SER A 224 -11.50 4.10 4.67
C SER A 224 -12.50 5.16 4.20
N ALA A 225 -13.78 4.80 4.08
CA ALA A 225 -14.85 5.72 3.71
C ALA A 225 -15.00 6.85 4.74
N ASP A 226 -14.96 6.54 6.04
CA ASP A 226 -15.02 7.55 7.10
C ASP A 226 -13.86 8.56 7.01
N PHE A 227 -12.64 8.08 6.73
CA PHE A 227 -11.46 8.92 6.53
C PHE A 227 -11.57 9.81 5.28
N PHE A 228 -12.01 9.25 4.15
CA PHE A 228 -12.21 10.01 2.92
C PHE A 228 -13.31 11.06 3.05
N GLU A 229 -14.41 10.72 3.73
CA GLU A 229 -15.48 11.68 4.01
C GLU A 229 -14.96 12.84 4.88
N LYS A 230 -14.19 12.53 5.93
CA LYS A 230 -13.57 13.55 6.78
C LYS A 230 -12.61 14.43 5.99
N ALA A 231 -11.74 13.86 5.15
CA ALA A 231 -10.83 14.62 4.31
C ALA A 231 -11.56 15.56 3.34
N GLN A 232 -12.66 15.09 2.73
CA GLN A 232 -13.48 15.92 1.86
C GLN A 232 -14.16 17.07 2.61
N LYS A 233 -14.63 16.84 3.84
CA LYS A 233 -15.20 17.90 4.69
C LYS A 233 -14.16 18.96 4.98
N THR A 234 -12.94 18.60 5.42
CA THR A 234 -11.87 19.58 5.64
C THR A 234 -11.56 20.37 4.37
N ARG A 235 -11.46 19.71 3.21
CA ARG A 235 -11.18 20.40 1.94
C ARG A 235 -12.28 21.42 1.59
N LYS A 236 -13.54 21.08 1.84
CA LYS A 236 -14.69 21.99 1.64
C LYS A 236 -14.71 23.13 2.64
N GLU A 237 -14.42 22.87 3.91
CA GLU A 237 -14.37 23.88 4.97
C GLU A 237 -13.27 24.92 4.72
N SER A 238 -12.07 24.46 4.37
CA SER A 238 -10.99 25.36 3.93
C SER A 238 -11.44 26.19 2.72
N ARG A 239 -12.12 25.60 1.73
CA ARG A 239 -12.62 26.35 0.57
C ARG A 239 -13.73 27.34 0.91
N SER A 240 -14.56 27.05 1.90
CA SER A 240 -15.66 27.90 2.35
C SER A 240 -15.19 29.07 3.23
N GLN A 241 -14.17 28.86 4.08
CA GLN A 241 -13.57 29.92 4.89
C GLN A 241 -12.88 31.00 4.03
N PHE A 242 -12.42 30.65 2.83
CA PHE A 242 -11.85 31.58 1.85
C PHE A 242 -12.87 32.12 0.83
N GLY A 243 -14.18 32.05 1.12
CA GLY A 243 -15.27 32.38 0.19
C GLY A 243 -15.32 33.83 -0.32
N ARG A 244 -15.38 33.96 -1.66
CA ARG A 244 -15.69 35.15 -2.50
C ARG A 244 -14.64 36.27 -2.52
N ARG A 245 -13.67 36.17 -3.43
CA ARG A 245 -13.15 37.34 -4.15
C ARG A 245 -13.49 37.24 -5.63
N PRO A 246 -13.90 38.34 -6.29
CA PRO A 246 -14.23 38.31 -7.71
C PRO A 246 -12.96 38.07 -8.52
N SER A 247 -13.17 37.33 -9.62
CA SER A 247 -12.27 37.14 -10.74
C SER A 247 -11.47 38.40 -11.09
N SER A 248 -10.18 38.38 -10.80
CA SER A 248 -9.15 39.06 -11.57
C SER A 248 -7.94 38.14 -11.57
N GLY A 249 -7.35 37.98 -12.75
CA GLY A 249 -6.52 36.84 -13.13
C GLY A 249 -5.29 36.59 -12.27
N LEU A 250 -4.70 35.42 -12.50
CA LEU A 250 -3.56 34.81 -11.81
C LEU A 250 -3.93 33.99 -10.56
N PHE A 251 -4.94 33.12 -10.70
CA PHE A 251 -4.92 31.86 -9.96
C PHE A 251 -3.93 30.98 -10.72
N LEU A 252 -2.67 30.98 -10.26
CA LEU A 252 -1.66 30.07 -10.76
C LEU A 252 -2.24 28.67 -10.73
N ASP A 253 -2.28 28.07 -11.92
CA ASP A 253 -2.57 26.68 -12.15
C ASP A 253 -1.86 25.84 -11.08
N TRP A 254 -2.66 25.01 -10.40
CA TRP A 254 -2.12 23.81 -9.80
C TRP A 254 -1.69 22.92 -10.96
N CYS A 255 -0.49 23.17 -11.50
CA CYS A 255 0.12 22.33 -12.50
C CYS A 255 0.30 20.93 -11.89
N PRO A 256 -0.31 19.89 -12.46
CA PRO A 256 0.14 18.53 -12.24
C PRO A 256 1.41 18.37 -13.08
N GLY A 257 2.55 18.74 -12.52
CA GLY A 257 3.80 18.80 -13.26
C GLY A 257 5.01 18.88 -12.35
N GLU A 258 5.64 17.72 -12.19
CA GLU A 258 7.07 17.52 -11.93
C GLU A 258 7.54 17.62 -10.45
N ASP A 259 8.10 16.48 -10.03
CA ASP A 259 8.99 16.24 -8.88
C ASP A 259 8.40 16.05 -7.46
N PHE A 260 7.31 15.28 -7.37
CA PHE A 260 7.07 14.40 -6.21
C PHE A 260 6.78 12.97 -6.66
N VAL A 261 7.85 12.24 -7.01
CA VAL A 261 7.82 10.84 -7.50
C VAL A 261 7.32 9.84 -6.43
N LEU A 262 7.01 10.28 -5.22
CA LEU A 262 6.54 9.42 -4.12
C LEU A 262 5.01 9.25 -4.02
N PHE A 263 4.20 9.95 -4.82
CA PHE A 263 2.72 9.85 -4.73
C PHE A 263 2.04 8.91 -5.74
N ASN A 264 2.78 8.39 -6.73
CA ASN A 264 2.29 7.33 -7.64
C ASN A 264 2.51 5.90 -7.08
N LEU A 265 2.75 5.79 -5.79
CA LEU A 265 3.26 4.58 -5.13
C LEU A 265 2.18 3.62 -4.62
N ILE A 266 0.96 3.75 -5.09
CA ILE A 266 0.02 2.63 -5.02
C ILE A 266 -0.43 2.34 -6.46
N PRO A 267 0.42 1.67 -7.27
CA PRO A 267 0.01 1.29 -8.61
C PRO A 267 -1.16 0.30 -8.50
N ASN A 268 -2.29 0.65 -9.10
CA ASN A 268 -3.52 -0.15 -9.28
C ASN A 268 -4.57 -0.20 -8.14
N TYR A 269 -4.90 0.93 -7.51
CA TYR A 269 -6.25 1.12 -6.93
C TYR A 269 -7.13 2.00 -7.82
N LYS A 270 -7.27 1.61 -9.10
CA LYS A 270 -8.36 2.12 -9.93
C LYS A 270 -9.62 1.34 -9.57
N TYR A 271 -10.57 2.01 -8.92
CA TYR A 271 -12.02 1.73 -8.90
C TYR A 271 -12.47 0.41 -9.56
N THR A 272 -12.28 -0.72 -8.89
CA THR A 272 -12.96 -1.98 -9.19
C THR A 272 -13.73 -2.42 -7.96
N SER A 273 -14.86 -1.74 -7.74
CA SER A 273 -16.08 -2.21 -7.07
C SER A 273 -16.76 -1.07 -6.30
N LEU A 274 -17.23 -0.06 -7.05
CA LEU A 274 -18.55 0.47 -6.77
C LEU A 274 -19.52 -0.38 -7.58
N GLY A 275 -19.78 -1.59 -7.07
CA GLY A 275 -20.92 -2.38 -7.50
C GLY A 275 -22.16 -1.50 -7.42
N LYS A 276 -22.81 -1.33 -8.56
CA LYS A 276 -24.09 -0.64 -8.73
C LYS A 276 -25.05 -1.13 -7.65
N LEU A 277 -25.24 -0.34 -6.59
CA LEU A 277 -26.45 -0.42 -5.77
C LEU A 277 -27.59 0.08 -6.65
N HIS A 278 -28.19 -0.85 -7.42
CA HIS A 278 -29.52 -0.67 -7.98
C HIS A 278 -30.47 -0.59 -6.79
N LEU A 279 -30.74 0.63 -6.33
CA LEU A 279 -31.92 0.92 -5.53
C LEU A 279 -33.13 0.63 -6.42
N GLY A 280 -33.68 -0.57 -6.28
CA GLY A 280 -34.98 -0.94 -6.85
C GLY A 280 -36.05 0.00 -6.30
N ARG A 281 -36.39 1.02 -7.09
CA ARG A 281 -37.60 1.82 -6.89
C ARG A 281 -38.79 0.93 -7.26
N SER A 282 -39.36 0.28 -6.26
CA SER A 282 -40.72 -0.25 -6.34
C SER A 282 -41.67 0.93 -6.50
N LYS A 283 -42.24 1.10 -7.70
CA LYS A 283 -43.43 1.94 -7.89
C LYS A 283 -44.65 1.02 -7.78
N THR A 284 -45.50 1.39 -6.83
CA THR A 284 -46.95 1.15 -6.81
C THR A 284 -47.59 1.47 -8.16
#